data_AF-A0A954A8P8-F1
#
_entry.id   AF-A0A954A8P8-F1
#
_cell.length_a   1.000
_cell.length_b   1.000
_cell.length_c   1.000
_cell.angle_alpha   90.00
_cell.angle_beta   90.00
_cell.angle_gamma   90.00
#
_symmetry.space_group_name_H-M   'P 1'
#
loop_
_entity.id
_entity.type
_entity.pdbx_description
1 polymer ?
#
loop_
_entity_poly.entity_id
_entity_poly.type
_entity_poly.pdbx_seq_one_letter_code
_entity_poly.pdbx_strand_id
1 'polypeptide(L)'
;MDAISTPFRAEWRDRIQKAGASYAYRADAGEVRFAALLLEKGLAENPGGLVDRMITLYSKSEALEPLAENFRWAMRSLETDRFVALMATVIDDTPNDTIRAQAHYSRALALSRSEVEADRSQVERDYARVVELMPEDSILSLRARGPKFEQSRLQIGMSVPDITAPDIDGKEFKLSDYRGKVVMLDFWGFW
;
A
#
# COMPACT_ATOMS: atom_id res chain seq x y z
N MET A 1 -15.05 -12.85 28.46
CA MET A 1 -13.73 -13.28 27.93
C MET A 1 -12.86 -12.05 27.87
N ASP A 2 -12.33 -11.63 29.02
CA ASP A 2 -11.46 -10.47 29.17
C ASP A 2 -10.32 -10.88 30.10
N ALA A 3 -9.20 -11.35 29.54
CA ALA A 3 -8.00 -11.68 30.32
C ALA A 3 -6.74 -11.89 29.45
N ILE A 4 -6.43 -11.04 28.46
CA ILE A 4 -5.07 -10.93 27.89
C ILE A 4 -4.78 -9.48 27.47
N SER A 5 -4.77 -8.54 28.43
CA SER A 5 -4.10 -7.24 28.26
C SER A 5 -2.80 -7.25 29.08
N THR A 6 -1.82 -8.02 28.62
CA THR A 6 -0.57 -8.25 29.36
C THR A 6 0.31 -6.98 29.37
N PRO A 7 0.90 -6.57 30.52
CA PRO A 7 1.90 -5.50 30.61
C PRO A 7 3.12 -5.67 29.68
N PHE A 8 3.36 -6.90 29.20
CA PHE A 8 4.34 -7.23 28.17
C PHE A 8 4.24 -6.33 26.92
N ARG A 9 3.03 -5.97 26.44
CA ARG A 9 2.93 -5.14 25.23
C ARG A 9 3.38 -3.69 25.44
N ALA A 10 3.24 -3.14 26.63
CA ALA A 10 3.54 -1.73 26.89
C ALA A 10 5.05 -1.50 27.08
N GLU A 11 5.73 -2.33 27.88
CA GLU A 11 7.17 -2.23 28.10
C GLU A 11 7.96 -2.47 26.81
N TRP A 12 7.61 -3.51 26.04
CA TRP A 12 8.29 -3.80 24.78
C TRP A 12 8.04 -2.73 23.72
N ARG A 13 6.84 -2.12 23.69
CA ARG A 13 6.55 -0.97 22.83
C ARG A 13 7.47 0.21 23.14
N ASP A 14 7.56 0.60 24.41
CA ASP A 14 8.44 1.69 24.86
C ASP A 14 9.92 1.42 24.53
N ARG A 15 10.38 0.18 24.76
CA ARG A 15 11.76 -0.23 24.44
C ARG A 15 12.05 -0.17 22.93
N ILE A 16 11.10 -0.61 22.08
CA ILE A 16 11.26 -0.56 20.61
C ILE A 16 11.20 0.88 20.12
N GLN A 17 10.33 1.72 20.69
CA GLN A 17 10.25 3.15 20.38
C GLN A 17 11.56 3.88 20.72
N LYS A 18 12.10 3.67 21.93
CA LYS A 18 13.39 4.21 22.36
C LYS A 18 14.56 3.69 21.52
N ALA A 19 14.54 2.39 21.16
CA ALA A 19 15.52 1.84 20.24
C ALA A 19 15.44 2.56 18.88
N GLY A 20 14.24 2.83 18.36
CA GLY A 20 14.07 3.61 17.13
C GLY A 20 14.59 5.04 17.19
N ALA A 21 14.33 5.73 18.29
CA ALA A 21 14.86 7.08 18.51
C ALA A 21 16.40 7.11 18.54
N SER A 22 17.04 6.02 19.00
CA SER A 22 18.51 5.90 19.08
C SER A 22 19.16 5.23 17.85
N TYR A 23 18.40 4.49 17.03
CA TYR A 23 18.89 3.85 15.80
C TYR A 23 19.09 4.83 14.65
N ALA A 24 18.56 6.05 14.78
CA ALA A 24 18.57 7.12 13.78
C ALA A 24 19.97 7.75 13.53
N TYR A 25 21.07 7.00 13.69
CA TYR A 25 22.45 7.50 13.64
C TYR A 25 23.40 6.71 12.73
N ARG A 26 22.92 5.72 11.97
CA ARG A 26 23.70 5.08 10.91
C ARG A 26 23.00 5.30 9.58
N ALA A 27 23.62 6.11 8.74
CA ALA A 27 23.10 6.44 7.41
C ALA A 27 23.25 5.24 6.45
N ASP A 28 22.53 4.16 6.71
CA ASP A 28 22.58 2.92 5.95
C ASP A 28 21.18 2.31 5.74
N ALA A 29 21.11 1.24 4.94
CA ALA A 29 19.86 0.54 4.66
C ALA A 29 19.17 -0.04 5.92
N GLY A 30 19.88 -0.14 7.06
CA GLY A 30 19.33 -0.59 8.33
C GLY A 30 18.37 0.42 8.95
N GLU A 31 18.67 1.73 8.87
CA GLU A 31 17.78 2.79 9.38
C GLU A 31 16.43 2.77 8.66
N VAL A 32 16.44 2.67 7.33
CA VAL A 32 15.21 2.62 6.53
C VAL A 32 14.39 1.36 6.83
N ARG A 33 15.04 0.19 6.93
CA ARG A 33 14.35 -1.06 7.30
C ARG A 33 13.70 -0.98 8.67
N PHE A 34 14.40 -0.38 9.64
CA PHE A 34 13.85 -0.20 10.97
C PHE A 34 12.68 0.80 10.97
N ALA A 35 12.79 1.90 10.23
CA ALA A 35 11.70 2.85 10.04
C ALA A 35 10.46 2.21 9.40
N ALA A 36 10.66 1.40 8.37
CA ALA A 36 9.59 0.63 7.73
C ALA A 36 8.89 -0.31 8.72
N LEU A 37 9.66 -1.04 9.54
CA LEU A 37 9.12 -1.89 10.60
C LEU A 37 8.27 -1.10 11.62
N LEU A 38 8.76 0.07 12.05
CA LEU A 38 8.01 0.92 12.99
C LEU A 38 6.67 1.38 12.40
N LEU A 39 6.62 1.72 11.11
CA LEU A 39 5.38 2.09 10.43
C LEU A 39 4.44 0.91 10.29
N GLU A 40 4.95 -0.23 9.81
CA GLU A 40 4.17 -1.46 9.61
C GLU A 40 3.51 -1.93 10.91
N LYS A 41 4.23 -1.85 12.04
CA LYS A 41 3.72 -2.27 13.35
C LYS A 41 2.99 -1.17 14.12
N GLY A 42 2.88 0.04 13.56
CA GLY A 42 2.25 1.19 14.24
C GLY A 42 2.97 1.58 15.54
N LEU A 43 4.30 1.45 15.56
CA LEU A 43 5.14 1.72 16.71
C LEU A 43 5.86 3.07 16.62
N ALA A 44 5.85 3.74 15.46
CA ALA A 44 6.46 5.06 15.32
C ALA A 44 5.75 6.10 16.21
N GLU A 45 6.50 6.84 17.03
CA GLU A 45 5.94 7.93 17.86
C GLU A 45 5.49 9.13 17.00
N ASN A 46 6.30 9.49 15.99
CA ASN A 46 5.98 10.51 14.99
C ASN A 46 6.12 9.90 13.58
N PRO A 47 5.11 9.15 13.11
CA PRO A 47 5.17 8.46 11.81
C PRO A 47 5.35 9.43 10.64
N GLY A 48 4.71 10.60 10.68
CA GLY A 48 4.84 11.61 9.63
C GLY A 48 6.27 12.17 9.53
N GLY A 49 6.84 12.58 10.67
CA GLY A 49 8.22 13.08 10.71
C GLY A 49 9.26 12.01 10.37
N LEU A 50 9.00 10.74 10.72
CA LEU A 50 9.86 9.62 10.34
C LEU A 50 9.90 9.46 8.82
N VAL A 51 8.74 9.44 8.16
CA VAL A 51 8.64 9.30 6.69
C VAL A 51 9.30 10.47 5.98
N ASP A 52 9.03 11.70 6.45
CA ASP A 52 9.61 12.93 5.92
C ASP A 52 11.15 12.91 5.92
N ARG A 53 11.72 12.52 7.06
CA ARG A 53 13.17 12.38 7.24
C ARG A 53 13.74 11.31 6.33
N MET A 54 13.12 10.13 6.27
CA MET A 54 13.62 9.02 5.45
C MET A 54 13.61 9.39 3.96
N ILE A 55 12.55 10.04 3.48
CA ILE A 55 12.50 10.51 2.08
C ILE A 55 13.60 11.56 1.84
N THR A 56 13.76 12.54 2.74
CA THR A 56 14.77 13.60 2.60
C THR A 56 16.19 13.04 2.51
N LEU A 57 16.51 12.00 3.29
CA LEU A 57 17.85 11.42 3.34
C LEU A 57 18.10 10.38 2.23
N TYR A 58 17.06 9.67 1.78
CA TYR A 58 17.22 8.47 0.96
C TYR A 58 16.42 8.47 -0.34
N SER A 59 15.78 9.56 -0.76
CA SER A 59 14.99 9.64 -2.02
C SER A 59 15.75 9.12 -3.25
N LYS A 60 17.06 9.38 -3.31
CA LYS A 60 17.97 8.99 -4.40
C LYS A 60 18.63 7.62 -4.20
N SER A 61 18.34 6.93 -3.10
CA SER A 61 18.97 5.67 -2.72
C SER A 61 18.00 4.51 -2.87
N GLU A 62 18.48 3.38 -3.39
CA GLU A 62 17.72 2.12 -3.42
C GLU A 62 17.42 1.59 -2.01
N ALA A 63 18.16 2.06 -0.99
CA ALA A 63 17.88 1.74 0.41
C ALA A 63 16.48 2.16 0.86
N LEU A 64 15.79 3.05 0.13
CA LEU A 64 14.43 3.49 0.43
C LEU A 64 13.37 2.40 0.19
N GLU A 65 13.68 1.34 -0.57
CA GLU A 65 12.71 0.30 -0.99
C GLU A 65 11.86 -0.27 0.15
N PRO A 66 12.41 -0.68 1.32
CA PRO A 66 11.61 -1.23 2.41
C PRO A 66 10.57 -0.23 2.95
N LEU A 67 10.87 1.06 2.91
CA LEU A 67 9.93 2.10 3.29
C LEU A 67 8.87 2.31 2.20
N ALA A 68 9.26 2.22 0.93
CA ALA A 68 8.36 2.44 -0.21
C ALA A 68 7.19 1.44 -0.22
N GLU A 69 7.44 0.17 0.12
CA GLU A 69 6.40 -0.86 0.29
C GLU A 69 5.37 -0.52 1.38
N ASN A 70 5.75 0.38 2.29
CA ASN A 70 4.98 0.77 3.47
C ASN A 70 4.40 2.20 3.37
N PHE A 71 4.58 2.92 2.25
CA PHE A 71 4.02 4.27 2.06
C PHE A 71 2.50 4.33 2.25
N ARG A 72 1.78 3.27 1.88
CA ARG A 72 0.33 3.17 2.12
C ARG A 72 -0.06 3.30 3.60
N TRP A 73 0.82 2.88 4.51
CA TRP A 73 0.60 3.00 5.95
C TRP A 73 0.91 4.41 6.43
N ALA A 74 1.96 5.03 5.87
CA ALA A 74 2.34 6.41 6.13
C ALA A 74 1.27 7.42 5.71
N MET A 75 0.48 7.11 4.67
CA MET A 75 -0.63 7.97 4.20
C MET A 75 -1.61 8.35 5.31
N ARG A 76 -1.86 7.47 6.29
CA ARG A 76 -2.80 7.75 7.39
C ARG A 76 -2.22 8.66 8.48
N SER A 77 -0.93 8.96 8.41
CA SER A 77 -0.16 9.65 9.43
C SER A 77 0.28 11.06 9.04
N LEU A 78 -0.05 11.48 7.83
CA LEU A 78 0.31 12.78 7.26
C LEU A 78 -0.94 13.44 6.68
N GLU A 79 -0.92 14.78 6.62
CA GLU A 79 -1.89 15.51 5.80
C GLU A 79 -1.70 15.12 4.32
N THR A 80 -2.82 15.00 3.60
CA THR A 80 -2.83 14.53 2.20
C THR A 80 -1.87 15.33 1.32
N ASP A 81 -1.91 16.67 1.40
CA ASP A 81 -1.07 17.54 0.57
C ASP A 81 0.42 17.33 0.84
N ARG A 82 0.82 17.17 2.11
CA ARG A 82 2.21 16.87 2.46
C ARG A 82 2.63 15.50 1.94
N PHE A 83 1.77 14.50 2.10
CA PHE A 83 2.05 13.15 1.60
C PHE A 83 2.22 13.14 0.08
N VAL A 84 1.33 13.82 -0.65
CA VAL A 84 1.38 13.97 -2.12
C VAL A 84 2.68 14.65 -2.56
N ALA A 85 3.11 15.72 -1.87
CA ALA A 85 4.37 16.40 -2.15
C ALA A 85 5.60 15.52 -1.89
N LEU A 86 5.58 14.72 -0.82
CA LEU A 86 6.65 13.76 -0.53
C LEU A 86 6.72 12.65 -1.59
N MET A 87 5.57 12.11 -2.04
CA MET A 87 5.56 11.12 -3.12
C MET A 87 6.08 11.71 -4.43
N ALA A 88 5.72 12.96 -4.75
CA ALA A 88 6.29 13.66 -5.91
C ALA A 88 7.82 13.76 -5.83
N THR A 89 8.36 14.10 -4.66
CA THR A 89 9.82 14.13 -4.43
C THR A 89 10.45 12.77 -4.69
N VAL A 90 9.88 11.69 -4.15
CA VAL A 90 10.39 10.32 -4.38
C VAL A 90 10.35 9.95 -5.86
N ILE A 91 9.26 10.28 -6.56
CA ILE A 91 9.08 10.00 -7.99
C ILE A 91 10.18 10.66 -8.83
N ASP A 92 10.50 11.92 -8.53
CA ASP A 92 11.47 12.72 -9.27
C ASP A 92 12.93 12.32 -8.96
N ASP A 93 13.22 11.93 -7.72
CA ASP A 93 14.58 11.67 -7.25
C ASP A 93 15.05 10.22 -7.46
N THR A 94 14.15 9.24 -7.33
CA THR A 94 14.58 7.85 -7.22
C THR A 94 15.07 7.28 -8.56
N PRO A 95 16.22 6.57 -8.60
CA PRO A 95 16.65 5.86 -9.80
C PRO A 95 15.93 4.52 -9.99
N ASN A 96 15.21 4.03 -8.97
CA ASN A 96 14.65 2.67 -8.94
C ASN A 96 13.16 2.66 -9.34
N ASP A 97 12.83 1.88 -10.37
CA ASP A 97 11.47 1.81 -10.93
C ASP A 97 10.44 1.23 -9.95
N THR A 98 10.83 0.29 -9.08
CA THR A 98 9.93 -0.28 -8.07
C THR A 98 9.57 0.77 -7.02
N ILE A 99 10.56 1.53 -6.53
CA ILE A 99 10.34 2.63 -5.60
C ILE A 99 9.45 3.71 -6.25
N ARG A 100 9.74 4.06 -7.50
CA ARG A 100 8.96 5.03 -8.28
C ARG A 100 7.51 4.58 -8.44
N ALA A 101 7.29 3.31 -8.78
CA ALA A 101 5.96 2.74 -8.93
C ALA A 101 5.19 2.73 -7.60
N GLN A 102 5.83 2.36 -6.49
CA GLN A 102 5.19 2.41 -5.17
C GLN A 102 4.78 3.83 -4.78
N ALA A 103 5.60 4.83 -5.12
CA ALA A 103 5.28 6.24 -4.88
C ALA A 103 4.11 6.73 -5.75
N HIS A 104 4.07 6.39 -7.04
CA HIS A 104 2.91 6.67 -7.91
C HIS A 104 1.64 6.02 -7.36
N TYR A 105 1.70 4.73 -7.04
CA TYR A 105 0.56 4.00 -6.50
C TYR A 105 0.04 4.63 -5.20
N SER A 106 0.96 4.99 -4.29
CA SER A 106 0.61 5.60 -3.01
C SER A 106 0.01 7.01 -3.18
N ARG A 107 0.55 7.82 -4.10
CA ARG A 107 -0.02 9.13 -4.44
C ARG A 107 -1.43 9.01 -5.03
N ALA A 108 -1.63 8.05 -5.93
CA ALA A 108 -2.94 7.76 -6.50
C ALA A 108 -3.96 7.37 -5.41
N LEU A 109 -3.57 6.52 -4.45
CA LEU A 109 -4.43 6.15 -3.32
C LEU A 109 -4.79 7.35 -2.43
N ALA A 110 -3.85 8.25 -2.16
CA ALA A 110 -4.09 9.44 -1.35
C ALA A 110 -5.13 10.38 -2.01
N LEU A 111 -5.12 10.45 -3.34
CA LEU A 111 -6.01 11.32 -4.13
C LEU A 111 -7.29 10.62 -4.59
N SER A 112 -7.43 9.30 -4.39
CA SER A 112 -8.48 8.50 -5.04
C SER A 112 -9.92 8.87 -4.65
N ARG A 113 -10.09 9.56 -3.51
CA ARG A 113 -11.40 10.02 -3.02
C ARG A 113 -11.68 11.48 -3.32
N SER A 114 -10.75 12.18 -3.98
CA SER A 114 -10.92 13.58 -4.32
C SER A 114 -11.99 13.77 -5.40
N GLU A 115 -12.81 14.80 -5.23
CA GLU A 115 -13.77 15.23 -6.25
C GLU A 115 -13.19 16.31 -7.17
N VAL A 116 -11.97 16.78 -6.90
CA VAL A 116 -11.27 17.75 -7.73
C VAL A 116 -10.80 17.08 -9.02
N GLU A 117 -11.15 17.69 -10.15
CA GLU A 117 -10.85 17.12 -11.48
C GLU A 117 -9.34 16.96 -11.73
N ALA A 118 -8.54 17.91 -11.25
CA ALA A 118 -7.08 17.84 -11.34
C ALA A 118 -6.52 16.61 -10.60
N ASP A 119 -7.08 16.27 -9.44
CA ASP A 119 -6.67 15.11 -8.66
C ASP A 119 -7.09 13.81 -9.34
N ARG A 120 -8.30 13.75 -9.89
CA ARG A 120 -8.76 12.58 -10.67
C ARG A 120 -7.86 12.32 -11.87
N SER A 121 -7.51 13.38 -12.60
CA SER A 121 -6.54 13.31 -13.70
C SER A 121 -5.14 12.88 -13.22
N GLN A 122 -4.72 13.28 -12.01
CA GLN A 122 -3.47 12.83 -11.42
C GLN A 122 -3.50 11.34 -11.05
N VAL A 123 -4.60 10.86 -10.48
CA VAL A 123 -4.81 9.44 -10.13
C VAL A 123 -4.70 8.55 -11.36
N GLU A 124 -5.35 8.93 -12.47
CA GLU A 124 -5.28 8.16 -13.71
C GLU A 124 -3.86 8.09 -14.27
N ARG A 125 -3.13 9.22 -14.26
CA ARG A 125 -1.73 9.28 -14.69
C ARG A 125 -0.83 8.42 -13.83
N ASP A 126 -1.03 8.45 -12.51
CA ASP A 126 -0.22 7.67 -11.58
C ASP A 126 -0.46 6.17 -11.74
N TYR A 127 -1.71 5.72 -11.86
CA TYR A 127 -1.97 4.29 -12.13
C TYR A 127 -1.44 3.84 -13.48
N ALA A 128 -1.54 4.67 -14.53
CA ALA A 128 -0.94 4.36 -15.82
C ALA A 128 0.58 4.19 -15.69
N ARG A 129 1.24 5.06 -14.93
CA ARG A 129 2.69 4.99 -14.74
C ARG A 129 3.12 3.74 -13.95
N VAL A 130 2.34 3.29 -12.98
CA VAL A 130 2.59 2.02 -12.28
C VAL A 130 2.54 0.84 -13.25
N VAL A 131 1.55 0.82 -14.16
CA VAL A 131 1.41 -0.25 -15.16
C VAL A 131 2.56 -0.26 -16.16
N GLU A 132 3.09 0.91 -16.52
CA GLU A 132 4.26 1.02 -17.40
C GLU A 132 5.56 0.55 -16.73
N LEU A 133 5.72 0.83 -15.43
CA LEU A 133 6.96 0.55 -14.70
C LEU A 133 7.08 -0.90 -14.22
N MET A 134 5.96 -1.62 -14.09
CA MET A 134 5.92 -2.92 -13.41
C MET A 134 5.48 -4.05 -14.34
N PRO A 135 6.02 -5.28 -14.17
CA PRO A 135 5.52 -6.45 -14.90
C PRO A 135 4.00 -6.59 -14.78
N GLU A 136 3.37 -7.01 -15.87
CA GLU A 136 1.90 -7.09 -15.96
C GLU A 136 1.33 -7.98 -14.86
N ASP A 137 1.94 -9.12 -14.56
CA ASP A 137 1.48 -10.05 -13.52
C ASP A 137 1.86 -9.64 -12.09
N SER A 138 2.62 -8.57 -11.90
CA SER A 138 2.98 -8.11 -10.57
C SER A 138 1.77 -7.60 -9.78
N ILE A 139 1.78 -7.84 -8.46
CA ILE A 139 0.70 -7.42 -7.56
C ILE A 139 0.45 -5.91 -7.63
N LEU A 140 1.51 -5.11 -7.77
CA LEU A 140 1.37 -3.66 -7.84
C LEU A 140 0.70 -3.21 -9.15
N SER A 141 1.07 -3.81 -10.28
CA SER A 141 0.45 -3.56 -11.59
C SER A 141 -1.02 -3.98 -11.61
N LEU A 142 -1.34 -5.15 -11.03
CA LEU A 142 -2.72 -5.62 -10.85
C LEU A 142 -3.55 -4.66 -9.98
N ARG A 143 -2.99 -4.17 -8.88
CA ARG A 143 -3.64 -3.18 -8.00
C ARG A 143 -3.91 -1.87 -8.72
N ALA A 144 -2.98 -1.36 -9.53
CA ALA A 144 -3.16 -0.12 -10.28
C ALA A 144 -4.25 -0.23 -11.36
N ARG A 145 -4.43 -1.41 -11.97
CA ARG A 145 -5.54 -1.66 -12.91
C ARG A 145 -6.89 -1.88 -12.22
N GLY A 146 -6.89 -2.29 -10.96
CA GLY A 146 -8.08 -2.63 -10.18
C GLY A 146 -9.20 -1.59 -10.24
N PRO A 147 -8.95 -0.30 -9.90
CA PRO A 147 -9.99 0.72 -9.90
C PRO A 147 -10.70 0.89 -11.25
N LYS A 148 -9.95 0.91 -12.36
CA LYS A 148 -10.53 1.01 -13.70
C LYS A 148 -11.33 -0.25 -14.08
N PHE A 149 -10.84 -1.42 -13.68
CA PHE A 149 -11.55 -2.68 -13.87
C PHE A 149 -12.87 -2.69 -13.09
N GLU A 150 -12.86 -2.28 -11.83
CA GLU A 150 -14.06 -2.18 -10.99
C GLU A 150 -15.10 -1.25 -11.62
N GLN A 151 -14.70 -0.04 -11.99
CA GLN A 151 -15.58 0.96 -12.60
C GLN A 151 -16.19 0.51 -13.93
N SER A 152 -15.45 -0.26 -14.74
CA SER A 152 -15.89 -0.64 -16.10
C SER A 152 -16.50 -2.04 -16.20
N ARG A 153 -16.32 -2.91 -15.20
CA ARG A 153 -16.71 -4.32 -15.25
C ARG A 153 -17.49 -4.83 -14.04
N LEU A 154 -17.48 -4.14 -12.90
CA LEU A 154 -18.05 -4.64 -11.63
C LEU A 154 -19.19 -3.76 -11.08
N GLN A 155 -19.83 -2.96 -11.92
CA GLN A 155 -20.97 -2.13 -11.51
C GLN A 155 -22.29 -2.91 -11.49
N ILE A 156 -23.28 -2.40 -10.74
CA ILE A 156 -24.61 -2.99 -10.68
C ILE A 156 -25.20 -3.11 -12.11
N GLY A 157 -25.73 -4.30 -12.43
CA GLY A 157 -26.30 -4.61 -13.74
C GLY A 157 -25.28 -5.12 -14.77
N MET A 158 -23.97 -5.06 -14.48
CA MET A 158 -22.96 -5.70 -15.33
C MET A 158 -22.93 -7.21 -15.13
N SER A 159 -22.52 -7.93 -16.17
CA SER A 159 -22.25 -9.36 -16.06
C SER A 159 -20.98 -9.60 -15.26
N VAL A 160 -21.09 -10.33 -14.16
CA VAL A 160 -19.92 -10.72 -13.35
C VAL A 160 -18.93 -11.53 -14.22
N PRO A 161 -17.61 -11.22 -14.15
CA PRO A 161 -16.58 -12.04 -14.76
C PRO A 161 -16.68 -13.48 -14.28
N ASP A 162 -16.37 -14.44 -15.14
CA ASP A 162 -16.37 -15.83 -14.72
C ASP A 162 -15.18 -16.10 -13.80
N ILE A 163 -15.40 -16.92 -12.78
CA ILE A 163 -14.39 -17.32 -11.81
C ILE A 163 -14.28 -18.83 -11.91
N THR A 164 -13.06 -19.32 -12.09
CA THR A 164 -12.77 -20.75 -12.10
C THR A 164 -11.68 -21.04 -11.10
N ALA A 165 -11.98 -21.95 -10.17
CA ALA A 165 -11.04 -22.38 -9.14
C ALA A 165 -11.44 -23.77 -8.65
N PRO A 166 -10.50 -24.61 -8.17
CA PRO A 166 -10.87 -25.79 -7.40
C PRO A 166 -11.53 -25.37 -6.08
N ASP A 167 -12.60 -26.05 -5.69
CA ASP A 167 -13.20 -25.92 -4.36
C ASP A 167 -12.39 -26.68 -3.29
N ILE A 168 -12.91 -26.72 -2.06
CA ILE A 168 -12.26 -27.38 -0.93
C ILE A 168 -12.09 -28.90 -1.09
N ASP A 169 -12.89 -29.52 -1.96
CA ASP A 169 -12.83 -30.94 -2.28
C ASP A 169 -12.02 -31.20 -3.57
N GLY A 170 -11.42 -30.15 -4.16
CA GLY A 170 -10.65 -30.20 -5.39
C GLY A 170 -11.50 -30.30 -6.66
N LYS A 171 -12.82 -30.14 -6.56
CA LYS A 171 -13.71 -30.12 -7.72
C LYS A 171 -13.63 -28.74 -8.39
N GLU A 172 -13.62 -28.73 -9.71
CA GLU A 172 -13.67 -27.47 -10.47
C GLU A 172 -14.98 -26.73 -10.16
N PHE A 173 -14.85 -25.56 -9.54
CA PHE A 173 -15.90 -24.58 -9.38
C PHE A 173 -15.83 -23.59 -10.54
N LYS A 174 -16.99 -23.29 -11.13
CA LYS A 174 -17.16 -22.24 -12.13
C LYS A 174 -18.37 -21.39 -11.78
N LEU A 175 -18.19 -20.07 -11.66
CA LEU A 175 -19.29 -19.18 -11.25
C LEU A 175 -20.46 -19.19 -12.24
N SER A 176 -20.18 -19.35 -13.54
CA SER A 176 -21.22 -19.46 -14.56
C SER A 176 -22.12 -20.70 -14.45
N ASP A 177 -21.72 -21.74 -13.70
CA ASP A 177 -22.58 -22.91 -13.45
C ASP A 177 -23.81 -22.59 -12.57
N TYR A 178 -23.79 -21.44 -11.90
CA TYR A 178 -24.87 -20.99 -11.01
C TYR A 178 -25.84 -20.02 -11.68
N ARG A 179 -25.76 -19.82 -13.00
CA ARG A 179 -26.72 -18.98 -13.74
C ARG A 179 -28.16 -19.47 -13.50
N GLY A 180 -29.09 -18.54 -13.37
CA GLY A 180 -30.48 -18.82 -13.01
C GLY A 180 -30.75 -18.94 -11.50
N LYS A 181 -29.70 -18.89 -10.66
CA LYS A 181 -29.83 -18.81 -9.19
C LYS A 181 -29.41 -17.41 -8.72
N VAL A 182 -29.97 -16.99 -7.59
CA VAL A 182 -29.41 -15.87 -6.81
C VAL A 182 -28.20 -16.40 -6.05
N VAL A 183 -27.04 -15.77 -6.25
CA VAL A 183 -25.76 -16.19 -5.66
C VAL A 183 -25.22 -15.07 -4.80
N MET A 184 -24.83 -15.39 -3.56
CA MET A 184 -24.02 -14.54 -2.72
C MET A 184 -22.58 -15.04 -2.80
N LEU A 185 -21.67 -14.18 -3.27
CA LEU A 185 -20.24 -14.48 -3.36
C LEU A 185 -19.50 -13.69 -2.27
N ASP A 186 -18.75 -14.41 -1.44
CA ASP A 186 -17.98 -13.85 -0.33
C ASP A 186 -16.50 -14.20 -0.47
N PHE A 187 -15.62 -13.21 -0.23
CA PHE A 187 -14.17 -13.35 -0.32
C PHE A 187 -13.56 -13.26 1.08
N TRP A 188 -12.99 -14.37 1.59
CA TRP A 188 -12.47 -14.47 2.96
C TRP A 188 -11.15 -15.28 3.02
N GLY A 189 -10.47 -15.27 4.18
CA GLY A 189 -9.18 -15.93 4.41
C GLY A 189 -8.69 -15.84 5.86
N PHE A 190 -7.66 -16.61 6.22
CA PHE A 190 -7.11 -16.74 7.58
C PHE A 190 -5.94 -15.77 7.89
N TRP A 191 -5.97 -14.57 7.29
CA TRP A 191 -4.87 -13.59 7.30
C TRP A 191 -4.34 -13.20 8.69
#